data_AF-A0A2V7MU19-F1
#
_entry.id   AF-A0A2V7MU19-F1
#
_cell.length_a   1.000
_cell.length_b   1.000
_cell.length_c   1.000
_cell.angle_alpha   90.00
_cell.angle_beta   90.00
_cell.angle_gamma   90.00
#
_symmetry.space_group_name_H-M   'P 1'
#
loop_
_entity.id
_entity.type
_entity.pdbx_description
1 polymer ?
#
loop_
_entity_poly.entity_id
_entity_poly.type
_entity_poly.pdbx_seq_one_letter_code
_entity_poly.pdbx_strand_id
1 'polypeptide(L)'
;MVLGLVAGATTALAAQQSIAARLSGRASPEIVTLVQDLGSSAASRGLPVDPLIQKAIEGNAKGVPSERVATAVRLVYAQLDTAAAALRSAGLNSPPDTVQVAAGGFAITAGLGGRDIAELARTGRPAAAVTVGLRVAGTLAALGVPPTEAVTLVSASLRAGQAPGDLLALPGRVQSEMARGATPAQAAAGLARAAAAQARHGPPPHPGPPPHPPAPPHP
;
A
#
# COMPACT_ATOMS: atom_id res chain seq x y z
N MET A 1 23.42 12.29 -36.73
CA MET A 1 23.48 12.27 -35.25
C MET A 1 22.68 11.06 -34.76
N VAL A 2 23.32 9.88 -34.69
CA VAL A 2 22.69 8.62 -34.28
C VAL A 2 23.59 7.99 -33.23
N LEU A 3 23.41 8.37 -31.97
CA LEU A 3 24.13 7.78 -30.84
C LEU A 3 23.24 7.90 -29.59
N GLY A 4 22.34 6.93 -29.41
CA GLY A 4 21.41 6.91 -28.28
C GLY A 4 20.73 5.57 -28.01
N LEU A 5 20.83 4.59 -28.92
CA LEU A 5 20.05 3.34 -28.83
C LEU A 5 20.73 2.21 -28.04
N VAL A 6 22.03 2.29 -27.74
CA VAL A 6 22.77 1.15 -27.18
C VAL A 6 22.65 1.04 -25.65
N ALA A 7 22.46 2.16 -24.94
CA ALA A 7 22.42 2.18 -23.47
C ALA A 7 21.08 1.66 -22.88
N GLY A 8 19.96 1.82 -23.60
CA GLY A 8 18.65 1.36 -23.12
C GLY A 8 18.41 -0.15 -23.29
N ALA A 9 19.07 -0.77 -24.27
CA ALA A 9 18.92 -2.20 -24.55
C ALA A 9 19.55 -3.09 -23.47
N THR A 10 20.67 -2.68 -22.89
CA THR A 10 21.39 -3.45 -21.87
C THR A 10 20.65 -3.50 -20.54
N THR A 11 20.03 -2.40 -20.12
CA THR A 11 19.24 -2.33 -18.88
C THR A 11 17.94 -3.12 -18.97
N ALA A 12 17.27 -3.09 -20.12
CA ALA A 12 16.08 -3.89 -20.37
C ALA A 12 16.40 -5.39 -20.36
N LEU A 13 17.49 -5.78 -21.03
CA LEU A 13 17.93 -7.17 -21.07
C LEU A 13 18.34 -7.69 -19.68
N ALA A 14 19.04 -6.89 -18.87
CA ALA A 14 19.39 -7.25 -17.50
C ALA A 14 18.15 -7.40 -16.60
N ALA A 15 17.15 -6.51 -16.75
CA ALA A 15 15.87 -6.61 -16.06
C ALA A 15 15.12 -7.89 -16.47
N GLN A 16 15.05 -8.21 -17.76
CA GLN A 16 14.43 -9.44 -18.26
C GLN A 16 15.13 -10.70 -17.76
N GLN A 17 16.46 -10.69 -17.68
CA GLN A 17 17.25 -11.79 -17.14
C GLN A 17 17.00 -11.97 -15.63
N SER A 18 16.85 -10.87 -14.89
CA SER A 18 16.50 -10.91 -13.46
C SER A 18 15.10 -11.48 -13.21
N ILE A 19 14.13 -11.18 -14.08
CA ILE A 19 12.77 -11.71 -13.99
C ILE A 19 12.79 -13.23 -14.25
N ALA A 20 13.45 -13.66 -15.33
CA ALA A 20 13.60 -15.08 -15.67
C ALA A 20 14.24 -15.87 -14.52
N ALA A 21 15.35 -15.35 -13.97
CA ALA A 21 16.05 -15.98 -12.86
C ALA A 21 15.14 -16.16 -11.62
N ARG A 22 14.30 -15.17 -11.31
CA ARG A 22 13.39 -15.20 -10.16
C ARG A 22 12.20 -16.15 -10.34
N LEU A 23 11.81 -16.44 -11.58
CA LEU A 23 10.72 -17.35 -11.91
C LEU A 23 11.18 -18.77 -12.28
N SER A 24 12.48 -18.98 -12.47
CA SER A 24 13.06 -20.29 -12.80
C SER A 24 12.65 -21.36 -11.79
N GLY A 25 12.04 -22.44 -12.28
CA GLY A 25 11.51 -23.54 -11.47
C GLY A 25 10.32 -23.18 -10.57
N ARG A 26 9.79 -21.95 -10.68
CA ARG A 26 8.70 -21.43 -9.84
C ARG A 26 7.47 -21.02 -10.63
N ALA A 27 7.55 -21.03 -11.95
CA ALA A 27 6.44 -20.79 -12.87
C ALA A 27 6.65 -21.60 -14.15
N SER A 28 5.57 -21.89 -14.86
CA SER A 28 5.63 -22.50 -16.17
C SER A 28 6.22 -21.55 -17.23
N PRO A 29 6.82 -22.06 -18.32
CA PRO A 29 7.46 -21.22 -19.34
C PRO A 29 6.53 -20.14 -19.91
N GLU A 30 5.26 -20.46 -20.14
CA GLU A 30 4.27 -19.49 -20.64
C GLU A 30 4.02 -18.33 -19.68
N ILE A 31 4.08 -18.58 -18.36
CA ILE A 31 3.95 -17.53 -17.34
C ILE A 31 5.24 -16.71 -17.24
N VAL A 32 6.41 -17.34 -17.41
CA VAL A 32 7.69 -16.61 -17.43
C VAL A 32 7.69 -15.58 -18.56
N THR A 33 7.35 -15.98 -19.78
CA THR A 33 7.27 -15.08 -20.94
C THR A 33 6.28 -13.93 -20.69
N LEU A 34 5.07 -14.25 -20.21
CA LEU A 34 4.07 -13.24 -19.89
C LEU A 34 4.57 -12.20 -18.87
N VAL A 35 5.22 -12.64 -17.79
CA VAL A 35 5.72 -11.74 -16.75
C VAL A 35 6.91 -10.92 -17.25
N GLN A 36 7.73 -11.44 -18.15
CA GLN A 36 8.79 -10.66 -18.80
C GLN A 36 8.22 -9.54 -19.66
N ASP A 37 7.20 -9.84 -20.47
CA ASP A 37 6.55 -8.84 -21.35
C ASP A 37 5.86 -7.75 -20.53
N LEU A 38 5.02 -8.15 -19.57
CA LEU A 38 4.33 -7.21 -18.68
C LEU A 38 5.31 -6.46 -17.77
N GLY A 39 6.38 -7.11 -17.31
CA GLY A 39 7.41 -6.50 -16.49
C GLY A 39 8.19 -5.42 -17.25
N SER A 40 8.52 -5.68 -18.51
CA SER A 40 9.18 -4.71 -19.39
C SER A 40 8.28 -3.50 -19.66
N SER A 41 7.00 -3.76 -19.91
CA SER A 41 5.98 -2.72 -20.07
C SER A 41 5.70 -1.95 -18.77
N ALA A 42 5.73 -2.61 -17.62
CA ALA A 42 5.58 -1.96 -16.32
C ALA A 42 6.77 -1.03 -16.04
N ALA A 43 7.99 -1.51 -16.26
CA ALA A 43 9.21 -0.73 -16.04
C ALA A 43 9.27 0.52 -16.94
N SER A 44 8.90 0.42 -18.21
CA SER A 44 8.88 1.58 -19.13
C SER A 44 7.85 2.65 -18.73
N ARG A 45 6.84 2.27 -17.93
CA ARG A 45 5.82 3.18 -17.37
C ARG A 45 6.10 3.58 -15.91
N GLY A 46 7.25 3.20 -15.35
CA GLY A 46 7.61 3.47 -13.96
C GLY A 46 6.77 2.71 -12.93
N LEU A 47 6.15 1.59 -13.32
CA LEU A 47 5.37 0.74 -12.42
C LEU A 47 6.25 -0.33 -11.75
N PRO A 48 5.94 -0.75 -10.51
CA PRO A 48 6.68 -1.82 -9.84
C PRO A 48 6.46 -3.17 -10.54
N VAL A 49 7.57 -3.89 -10.81
CA VAL A 49 7.53 -5.22 -11.45
C VAL A 49 7.33 -6.34 -10.44
N ASP A 50 7.82 -6.16 -9.20
CA ASP A 50 7.79 -7.18 -8.14
C ASP A 50 6.41 -7.81 -7.89
N PRO A 51 5.30 -7.05 -7.85
CA PRO A 51 3.98 -7.65 -7.65
C PRO A 51 3.58 -8.66 -8.75
N LEU A 52 4.03 -8.46 -9.99
CA LEU A 52 3.76 -9.39 -11.10
C LEU A 52 4.48 -10.73 -10.89
N ILE A 53 5.77 -10.65 -10.52
CA ILE A 53 6.60 -11.81 -10.21
C ILE A 53 6.01 -12.58 -9.04
N GLN A 54 5.67 -11.89 -7.95
CA GLN A 54 5.09 -12.52 -6.77
C GLN A 54 3.75 -13.19 -7.09
N LYS A 55 2.92 -12.56 -7.94
CA LYS A 55 1.64 -13.16 -8.31
C LYS A 55 1.79 -14.44 -9.11
N ALA A 56 2.76 -14.47 -10.02
CA ALA A 56 3.09 -15.68 -10.79
C ALA A 56 3.59 -16.82 -9.88
N ILE A 57 4.52 -16.51 -8.97
CA ILE A 57 5.05 -17.49 -8.00
C ILE A 57 3.92 -18.02 -7.10
N GLU A 58 3.09 -17.13 -6.55
CA GLU A 58 1.96 -17.49 -5.70
C GLU A 58 0.98 -18.42 -6.42
N GLY A 59 0.59 -18.08 -7.65
CA GLY A 59 -0.34 -18.87 -8.44
C GLY A 59 0.19 -20.27 -8.72
N ASN A 60 1.43 -20.38 -9.16
CA ASN A 60 2.06 -21.66 -9.44
C ASN A 60 2.26 -22.51 -8.17
N ALA A 61 2.70 -21.90 -7.06
CA ALA A 61 2.85 -22.59 -5.78
C ALA A 61 1.53 -23.14 -5.23
N LYS A 62 0.40 -22.50 -5.57
CA LYS A 62 -0.95 -22.98 -5.23
C LYS A 62 -1.50 -24.01 -6.21
N GLY A 63 -0.73 -24.44 -7.22
CA GLY A 63 -1.18 -25.36 -8.26
C GLY A 63 -2.30 -24.78 -9.13
N VAL A 64 -2.40 -23.45 -9.23
CA VAL A 64 -3.41 -22.78 -10.05
C VAL A 64 -3.07 -23.01 -11.53
N PRO A 65 -4.04 -23.42 -12.38
CA PRO A 65 -3.84 -23.54 -13.82
C PRO A 65 -3.26 -22.27 -14.44
N SER A 66 -2.31 -22.43 -15.37
CA SER A 66 -1.55 -21.33 -15.98
C SER A 66 -2.45 -20.23 -16.55
N GLU A 67 -3.57 -20.56 -17.19
CA GLU A 67 -4.53 -19.58 -17.70
C GLU A 67 -5.07 -18.65 -16.59
N ARG A 68 -5.41 -19.22 -15.43
CA ARG A 68 -5.88 -18.45 -14.27
C ARG A 68 -4.75 -17.63 -13.65
N VAL A 69 -3.52 -18.15 -13.62
CA VAL A 69 -2.34 -17.38 -13.22
C VAL A 69 -2.10 -16.20 -14.15
N ALA A 70 -2.15 -16.42 -15.47
CA ALA A 70 -1.98 -15.39 -16.48
C ALA A 70 -3.02 -14.27 -16.34
N THR A 71 -4.29 -14.64 -16.14
CA THR A 71 -5.37 -13.69 -15.87
C THR A 71 -5.10 -12.86 -14.62
N ALA A 72 -4.66 -13.51 -13.54
CA ALA A 72 -4.34 -12.82 -12.29
C ALA A 72 -3.14 -11.88 -12.42
N VAL A 73 -2.08 -12.25 -13.16
CA VAL A 73 -0.92 -11.38 -13.39
C VAL A 73 -1.31 -10.15 -14.22
N ARG A 74 -2.13 -10.32 -15.27
CA ARG A 74 -2.67 -9.18 -16.05
C ARG A 74 -3.53 -8.26 -15.20
N LEU A 75 -4.34 -8.82 -14.30
CA LEU A 75 -5.14 -8.04 -13.36
C LEU A 75 -4.25 -7.21 -12.43
N VAL A 76 -3.19 -7.79 -11.85
CA VAL A 76 -2.24 -7.04 -11.01
C VAL A 76 -1.61 -5.88 -11.80
N TYR A 77 -1.21 -6.11 -13.04
CA TYR A 77 -0.68 -5.04 -13.90
C TYR A 77 -1.67 -3.88 -14.09
N ALA A 78 -2.94 -4.19 -14.38
CA ALA A 78 -3.99 -3.18 -14.54
C ALA A 78 -4.29 -2.42 -13.24
N GLN A 79 -4.23 -3.10 -12.09
CA GLN A 79 -4.42 -2.50 -10.78
C GLN A 79 -3.27 -1.54 -10.42
N LEU A 80 -2.02 -1.90 -10.74
CA LEU A 80 -0.87 -1.01 -10.56
C LEU A 80 -0.98 0.24 -11.43
N ASP A 81 -1.41 0.08 -12.69
CA ASP A 81 -1.64 1.22 -13.59
C ASP A 81 -2.74 2.15 -13.08
N THR A 82 -3.84 1.57 -12.60
CA THR A 82 -4.95 2.31 -11.96
C THR A 82 -4.47 3.07 -10.72
N ALA A 83 -3.68 2.44 -9.85
CA ALA A 83 -3.10 3.07 -8.68
C ALA A 83 -2.18 4.24 -9.07
N ALA A 84 -1.28 4.04 -10.05
CA ALA A 84 -0.38 5.09 -10.52
C ALA A 84 -1.14 6.28 -11.12
N ALA A 85 -2.21 6.03 -11.89
CA ALA A 85 -3.07 7.08 -12.42
C ALA A 85 -3.78 7.87 -11.30
N ALA A 86 -4.32 7.17 -10.30
CA ALA A 86 -4.96 7.81 -9.15
C ALA A 86 -3.99 8.69 -8.34
N LEU A 87 -2.79 8.18 -8.06
CA LEU A 87 -1.74 8.93 -7.34
C LEU A 87 -1.32 10.19 -8.09
N ARG A 88 -1.15 10.11 -9.42
CA ARG A 88 -0.87 11.30 -10.25
C ARG A 88 -2.01 12.31 -10.20
N SER A 89 -3.26 11.85 -10.31
CA SER A 89 -4.43 12.73 -10.24
C SER A 89 -4.57 13.45 -8.90
N ALA A 90 -4.03 12.86 -7.83
CA ALA A 90 -3.97 13.46 -6.50
C ALA A 90 -2.86 14.51 -6.33
N GLY A 91 -2.06 14.78 -7.38
CA GLY A 91 -0.98 15.76 -7.35
C GLY A 91 0.31 15.27 -6.69
N LEU A 92 0.47 13.96 -6.49
CA LEU A 92 1.76 13.39 -6.10
C LEU A 92 2.74 13.47 -7.28
N ASN A 93 4.04 13.53 -6.96
CA ASN A 93 5.15 13.64 -7.91
C ASN A 93 4.91 12.81 -9.19
N SER A 94 5.30 13.35 -10.34
CA SER A 94 5.30 12.61 -11.59
C SER A 94 6.73 12.22 -11.98
N PRO A 95 7.09 10.92 -12.03
CA PRO A 95 6.25 9.75 -11.72
C PRO A 95 6.07 9.48 -10.21
N PRO A 96 4.96 8.84 -9.78
CA PRO A 96 4.78 8.41 -8.40
C PRO A 96 5.82 7.36 -8.00
N ASP A 97 6.18 7.35 -6.71
CA ASP A 97 7.09 6.35 -6.16
C ASP A 97 6.52 4.93 -6.26
N THR A 98 7.35 3.96 -6.65
CA THR A 98 6.91 2.57 -6.92
C THR A 98 6.37 1.88 -5.66
N VAL A 99 6.81 2.27 -4.46
CA VAL A 99 6.28 1.73 -3.19
C VAL A 99 4.86 2.24 -2.94
N GLN A 100 4.57 3.50 -3.28
CA GLN A 100 3.21 4.04 -3.21
C GLN A 100 2.28 3.37 -4.23
N VAL A 101 2.76 3.16 -5.45
CA VAL A 101 2.00 2.46 -6.49
C VAL A 101 1.69 1.02 -6.05
N ALA A 102 2.66 0.31 -5.47
CA ALA A 102 2.46 -1.03 -4.94
C ALA A 102 1.45 -1.05 -3.77
N ALA A 103 1.51 -0.06 -2.87
CA ALA A 103 0.53 0.07 -1.78
C ALA A 103 -0.89 0.35 -2.31
N GLY A 104 -1.02 1.21 -3.33
CA GLY A 104 -2.29 1.47 -4.01
C GLY A 104 -2.83 0.24 -4.75
N GLY A 105 -1.97 -0.51 -5.44
CA GLY A 105 -2.36 -1.76 -6.11
C GLY A 105 -2.84 -2.83 -5.13
N PHE A 106 -2.19 -2.94 -3.95
CA PHE A 106 -2.66 -3.80 -2.85
C PHE A 106 -4.05 -3.38 -2.36
N ALA A 107 -4.26 -2.09 -2.13
CA ALA A 107 -5.56 -1.56 -1.71
C ALA A 107 -6.66 -1.84 -2.76
N ILE A 108 -6.37 -1.68 -4.06
CA ILE A 108 -7.32 -2.00 -5.13
C ILE A 108 -7.62 -3.50 -5.16
N THR A 109 -6.61 -4.35 -4.97
CA THR A 109 -6.82 -5.80 -4.86
C THR A 109 -7.76 -6.15 -3.70
N ALA A 110 -7.70 -5.40 -2.60
CA ALA A 110 -8.57 -5.57 -1.44
C ALA A 110 -9.97 -4.96 -1.60
N GLY A 111 -10.27 -4.33 -2.75
CA GLY A 111 -11.61 -3.82 -3.09
C GLY A 111 -11.75 -2.29 -3.08
N LEU A 112 -10.68 -1.52 -2.87
CA LEU A 112 -10.72 -0.06 -3.02
C LEU A 112 -10.74 0.34 -4.51
N GLY A 113 -11.37 1.47 -4.82
CA GLY A 113 -11.37 2.08 -6.15
C GLY A 113 -10.30 3.16 -6.32
N GLY A 114 -9.99 3.54 -7.56
CA GLY A 114 -9.02 4.62 -7.84
C GLY A 114 -9.37 5.97 -7.19
N ARG A 115 -10.67 6.26 -6.98
CA ARG A 115 -11.12 7.45 -6.25
C ARG A 115 -10.69 7.44 -4.78
N ASP A 116 -10.78 6.28 -4.13
CA ASP A 116 -10.35 6.07 -2.74
C ASP A 116 -8.84 6.28 -2.60
N ILE A 117 -8.06 5.76 -3.55
CA ILE A 117 -6.61 5.95 -3.61
C ILE A 117 -6.28 7.45 -3.72
N ALA A 118 -6.95 8.17 -4.62
CA ALA A 118 -6.73 9.60 -4.82
C ALA A 118 -7.16 10.45 -3.60
N GLU A 119 -8.18 10.03 -2.86
CA GLU A 119 -8.60 10.68 -1.62
C GLU A 119 -7.57 10.49 -0.49
N LEU A 120 -7.13 9.26 -0.27
CA LEU A 120 -6.11 8.95 0.74
C LEU A 120 -4.78 9.64 0.43
N ALA A 121 -4.41 9.70 -0.85
CA ALA A 121 -3.22 10.42 -1.31
C ALA A 121 -3.27 11.93 -1.05
N ARG A 122 -4.44 12.57 -1.24
CA ARG A 122 -4.62 14.00 -0.93
C ARG A 122 -4.60 14.27 0.58
N THR A 123 -5.11 13.33 1.36
CA THR A 123 -5.20 13.47 2.83
C THR A 123 -3.86 13.18 3.52
N GLY A 124 -3.13 12.16 3.07
CA GLY A 124 -1.84 11.77 3.64
C GLY A 124 -0.71 12.63 3.08
N ARG A 125 -0.16 13.56 3.87
CA ARG A 125 1.12 14.21 3.56
C ARG A 125 1.98 14.18 4.83
N PRO A 126 3.27 13.79 4.76
CA PRO A 126 4.13 13.57 3.58
C PRO A 126 3.94 12.19 2.89
N ALA A 127 4.68 11.96 1.80
CA ALA A 127 4.62 10.74 0.96
C ALA A 127 4.66 9.40 1.75
N ALA A 128 5.44 9.32 2.83
CA ALA A 128 5.48 8.13 3.68
C ALA A 128 4.12 7.81 4.33
N ALA A 129 3.36 8.84 4.70
CA ALA A 129 2.02 8.70 5.27
C ALA A 129 1.01 8.18 4.24
N VAL A 130 1.16 8.54 2.96
CA VAL A 130 0.36 7.97 1.85
C VAL A 130 0.57 6.47 1.78
N THR A 131 1.82 6.01 1.72
CA THR A 131 2.14 4.57 1.62
C THR A 131 1.56 3.78 2.78
N VAL A 132 1.73 4.27 4.01
CA VAL A 132 1.18 3.61 5.22
C VAL A 132 -0.34 3.63 5.18
N GLY A 133 -0.97 4.78 4.89
CA GLY A 133 -2.41 4.92 4.80
C GLY A 133 -3.06 3.97 3.80
N LEU A 134 -2.48 3.87 2.58
CA LEU A 134 -2.97 2.96 1.55
C LEU A 134 -2.86 1.49 1.96
N ARG A 135 -1.72 1.09 2.57
CA ARG A 135 -1.55 -0.27 3.09
C ARG A 135 -2.56 -0.58 4.19
N VAL A 136 -2.75 0.33 5.14
CA VAL A 136 -3.71 0.15 6.22
C VAL A 136 -5.14 0.06 5.68
N ALA A 137 -5.54 0.94 4.76
CA ALA A 137 -6.86 0.90 4.15
C ALA A 137 -7.11 -0.41 3.40
N GLY A 138 -6.12 -0.91 2.63
CA GLY A 138 -6.20 -2.21 1.98
C GLY A 138 -6.33 -3.37 2.98
N THR A 139 -5.56 -3.35 4.08
CA THR A 139 -5.66 -4.38 5.13
C THR A 139 -7.02 -4.36 5.81
N LEU A 140 -7.59 -3.18 6.08
CA LEU A 140 -8.93 -3.04 6.64
C LEU A 140 -9.98 -3.62 5.68
N ALA A 141 -9.89 -3.31 4.39
CA ALA A 141 -10.80 -3.86 3.40
C ALA A 141 -10.69 -5.40 3.29
N ALA A 142 -9.46 -5.94 3.36
CA ALA A 142 -9.24 -7.38 3.41
C ALA A 142 -9.81 -8.05 4.68
N LEU A 143 -9.97 -7.30 5.78
CA LEU A 143 -10.67 -7.74 7.00
C LEU A 143 -12.20 -7.65 6.90
N GLY A 144 -12.73 -7.23 5.76
CA GLY A 144 -14.17 -7.08 5.52
C GLY A 144 -14.75 -5.72 5.94
N VAL A 145 -13.90 -4.73 6.26
CA VAL A 145 -14.37 -3.34 6.42
C VAL A 145 -14.77 -2.82 5.04
N PRO A 146 -15.98 -2.26 4.84
CA PRO A 146 -16.32 -1.74 3.53
C PRO A 146 -15.41 -0.56 3.12
N PRO A 147 -15.11 -0.37 1.82
CA PRO A 147 -14.10 0.58 1.37
C PRO A 147 -14.30 2.01 1.89
N THR A 148 -15.54 2.49 1.89
CA THR A 148 -15.89 3.84 2.37
C THR A 148 -15.51 4.05 3.84
N GLU A 149 -15.81 3.07 4.70
CA GLU A 149 -15.48 3.09 6.12
C GLU A 149 -13.98 2.98 6.35
N ALA A 150 -13.27 2.16 5.56
CA ALA A 150 -11.81 2.05 5.63
C ALA A 150 -11.13 3.38 5.28
N VAL A 151 -11.55 4.02 4.19
CA VAL A 151 -11.06 5.35 3.77
C VAL A 151 -11.39 6.40 4.83
N THR A 152 -12.60 6.38 5.38
CA THR A 152 -13.03 7.33 6.41
C THR A 152 -12.18 7.22 7.67
N LEU A 153 -11.94 6.00 8.15
CA LEU A 153 -11.10 5.74 9.32
C LEU A 153 -9.66 6.22 9.09
N VAL A 154 -9.02 5.79 8.01
CA VAL A 154 -7.62 6.16 7.74
C VAL A 154 -7.48 7.66 7.52
N SER A 155 -8.42 8.29 6.81
CA SER A 155 -8.41 9.74 6.61
C SER A 155 -8.60 10.52 7.92
N ALA A 156 -9.49 10.07 8.81
CA ALA A 156 -9.67 10.69 10.11
C ALA A 156 -8.38 10.59 10.96
N SER A 157 -7.74 9.42 10.96
CA SER A 157 -6.48 9.19 11.66
C SER A 157 -5.32 10.04 11.11
N LEU A 158 -5.21 10.16 9.78
CA LEU A 158 -4.21 11.01 9.13
C LEU A 158 -4.42 12.49 9.49
N ARG A 159 -5.66 12.98 9.44
CA ARG A 159 -6.00 14.38 9.80
C ARG A 159 -5.78 14.67 11.28
N ALA A 160 -5.94 13.66 12.14
CA ALA A 160 -5.61 13.75 13.56
C ALA A 160 -4.10 13.75 13.83
N GLY A 161 -3.25 13.62 12.79
CA GLY A 161 -1.80 13.62 12.93
C GLY A 161 -1.25 12.36 13.62
N GLN A 162 -1.98 11.23 13.56
CA GLN A 162 -1.53 9.99 14.19
C GLN A 162 -0.19 9.54 13.62
N ALA A 163 0.69 9.03 14.50
CA ALA A 163 1.99 8.54 14.08
C ALA A 163 1.84 7.30 13.18
N PRO A 164 2.83 7.01 12.30
CA PRO A 164 2.79 5.83 11.43
C PRO A 164 2.54 4.51 12.17
N GLY A 165 3.11 4.35 13.38
CA GLY A 165 2.88 3.17 14.22
C GLY A 165 1.42 3.00 14.65
N ASP A 166 0.74 4.10 14.98
CA ASP A 166 -0.67 4.07 15.37
C ASP A 166 -1.59 3.74 14.20
N LEU A 167 -1.26 4.23 12.99
CA LEU A 167 -1.95 3.88 11.76
C LEU A 167 -1.81 2.38 11.49
N LEU A 168 -0.60 1.82 11.61
CA LEU A 168 -0.33 0.40 11.44
C LEU A 168 -1.04 -0.48 12.47
N ALA A 169 -1.38 0.07 13.64
CA ALA A 169 -2.14 -0.64 14.67
C ALA A 169 -3.66 -0.68 14.42
N LEU A 170 -4.20 0.13 13.49
CA LEU A 170 -5.64 0.22 13.23
C LEU A 170 -6.31 -1.13 12.87
N PRO A 171 -5.73 -2.00 12.03
CA PRO A 171 -6.32 -3.30 11.74
C PRO A 171 -6.50 -4.17 13.00
N GLY A 172 -5.50 -4.18 13.88
CA GLY A 172 -5.59 -4.90 15.16
C GLY A 172 -6.64 -4.32 16.10
N ARG A 173 -6.82 -2.99 16.09
CA ARG A 173 -7.89 -2.32 16.85
C ARG A 173 -9.28 -2.69 16.31
N VAL A 174 -9.45 -2.73 14.99
CA VAL A 174 -10.71 -3.19 14.36
C VAL A 174 -11.01 -4.64 14.74
N GLN A 175 -10.02 -5.53 14.65
CA GLN A 175 -10.17 -6.92 15.08
C GLN A 175 -10.52 -7.03 16.57
N SER A 176 -9.95 -6.19 17.43
CA SER A 176 -10.30 -6.15 18.86
C SER A 176 -11.74 -5.75 19.11
N GLU A 177 -12.28 -4.75 18.39
CA GLU A 177 -13.71 -4.41 18.46
C GLU A 177 -14.59 -5.53 17.91
N MET A 178 -14.17 -6.20 16.83
CA MET A 178 -14.89 -7.35 16.28
C MET A 178 -14.95 -8.52 17.26
N ALA A 179 -13.87 -8.79 17.99
CA ALA A 179 -13.84 -9.78 19.05
C ALA A 179 -14.79 -9.44 20.22
N ARG A 180 -15.16 -8.17 20.39
CA ARG A 180 -16.19 -7.70 21.34
C ARG A 180 -17.60 -7.71 20.75
N GLY A 181 -17.79 -8.23 19.54
CA GLY A 181 -19.09 -8.39 18.90
C GLY A 181 -19.47 -7.30 17.90
N ALA A 182 -18.59 -6.34 17.60
CA ALA A 182 -18.85 -5.35 16.56
C ALA A 182 -18.71 -5.97 15.16
N THR A 183 -19.52 -5.52 14.20
CA THR A 183 -19.23 -5.78 12.78
C THR A 183 -17.99 -4.98 12.32
N PRO A 184 -17.31 -5.39 11.23
CA PRO A 184 -16.17 -4.62 10.70
C PRO A 184 -16.50 -3.15 10.44
N ALA A 185 -17.69 -2.86 9.89
CA ALA A 185 -18.18 -1.51 9.63
C ALA A 185 -18.37 -0.71 10.93
N GLN A 186 -19.01 -1.30 11.96
CA GLN A 186 -19.20 -0.65 13.25
C GLN A 186 -17.88 -0.35 13.95
N ALA A 187 -16.96 -1.32 13.95
CA ALA A 187 -15.61 -1.17 14.51
C ALA A 187 -14.86 0.00 13.85
N ALA A 188 -14.82 0.02 12.52
CA ALA A 188 -14.15 1.08 11.76
C ALA A 188 -14.80 2.45 12.01
N ALA A 189 -16.13 2.54 11.97
CA ALA A 189 -16.86 3.78 12.19
C ALA A 189 -16.67 4.33 13.62
N GLY A 190 -16.62 3.45 14.63
CA GLY A 190 -16.34 3.84 16.02
C GLY A 190 -14.95 4.45 16.18
N LEU A 191 -13.93 3.78 15.62
CA LEU A 191 -12.55 4.27 15.64
C LEU A 191 -12.39 5.58 14.87
N ALA A 192 -13.10 5.73 13.74
CA ALA A 192 -13.05 6.95 12.93
C ALA A 192 -13.60 8.15 13.71
N ARG A 193 -14.72 7.96 14.43
CA ARG A 193 -15.29 8.99 15.32
C ARG A 193 -14.32 9.35 16.44
N ALA A 194 -13.65 8.37 17.05
CA ALA A 194 -12.66 8.62 18.09
C ALA A 194 -11.47 9.44 17.57
N ALA A 195 -10.92 9.08 16.41
CA ALA A 195 -9.84 9.83 15.77
C ALA A 195 -10.26 11.27 15.43
N ALA A 196 -11.47 11.45 14.88
CA ALA A 196 -12.02 12.77 14.58
C ALA A 196 -12.26 13.63 15.84
N ALA A 197 -12.68 13.02 16.95
CA ALA A 197 -12.82 13.70 18.23
C ALA A 197 -11.46 14.20 18.74
N GLN A 198 -10.42 13.36 18.64
CA GLN A 198 -9.05 13.73 19.05
C GLN A 198 -8.48 14.88 18.22
N ALA A 199 -8.72 14.89 16.91
CA ALA A 199 -8.31 16.00 16.04
C ALA A 199 -8.91 17.37 16.47
N ARG A 200 -10.11 17.36 17.07
CA ARG A 200 -10.78 18.59 17.56
C ARG A 200 -10.25 19.09 18.90
N HIS A 201 -9.74 18.20 19.75
CA HIS A 201 -9.31 18.54 21.12
C HIS A 201 -7.80 18.82 21.22
N GLY A 202 -7.06 18.66 20.12
CA GLY A 202 -5.59 18.78 20.12
C GLY A 202 -4.90 17.57 20.80
N PRO A 203 -3.57 17.45 20.65
CA PRO A 203 -2.83 16.40 21.36
C PRO A 203 -2.95 16.60 22.89
N PRO A 204 -3.08 15.52 23.68
CA PRO A 204 -2.99 15.64 25.13
C PRO A 204 -1.63 16.23 25.53
N PRO A 205 -1.56 17.06 26.59
CA PRO A 205 -0.28 17.58 27.06
C PRO A 205 0.66 16.42 27.40
N HIS A 206 1.92 16.52 26.98
CA HIS A 206 2.95 15.58 27.40
C HIS A 206 3.03 15.55 28.94
N PRO A 207 3.14 14.37 29.57
CA PRO A 207 3.47 14.30 30.99
C PRO A 207 4.80 15.03 31.20
N GLY A 208 4.76 16.12 31.97
CA GLY A 208 5.97 16.85 32.33
C GLY A 208 6.96 15.94 33.05
N PRO A 209 8.27 16.27 33.03
CA PRO A 209 9.25 15.50 33.77
C PRO A 209 8.87 15.43 35.26
N PRO A 210 9.09 14.29 35.92
CA PRO A 210 8.77 14.14 37.34
C PRO A 210 9.50 15.21 38.16
N PRO A 211 8.87 15.75 39.22
CA PRO A 211 9.51 16.75 40.07
C PRO A 211 10.81 16.19 40.64
N HIS A 212 11.89 16.96 40.53
CA HIS A 212 13.18 16.58 41.12
C HIS A 212 13.01 16.40 42.63
N PRO A 213 13.58 15.32 43.22
CA PRO A 213 13.59 15.16 44.66
C PRO A 213 14.36 16.33 45.31
N PRO A 214 13.93 16.80 46.49
CA PRO A 214 14.60 17.90 47.18
C PRO A 214 16.04 17.50 47.53
N ALA A 215 16.96 18.46 47.39
CA ALA A 215 18.36 18.26 47.70
C ALA A 215 18.54 17.91 49.20
N PRO A 216 19.42 16.96 49.54
CA PRO A 216 19.67 16.62 50.93
C PRO A 216 20.30 17.81 51.68
N PRO A 217 19.98 17.99 52.97
CA PRO A 217 20.56 19.07 53.77
C PRO A 217 22.08 18.87 53.92
N HIS A 218 22.83 19.95 53.75
CA HIS A 218 24.27 19.98 53.99
C HIS A 218 24.58 19.95 55.50
N PRO A 219 25.72 19.34 55.91
CA PRO A 219 26.16 19.24 57.31
C PRO A 219 26.60 20.58 57.91
#